data_AF-A0A0A7G0C2-F1
#
_entry.id   AF-A0A0A7G0C2-F1
#
_cell.length_a   1.000
_cell.length_b   1.000
_cell.length_c   1.000
_cell.angle_alpha   90.00
_cell.angle_beta   90.00
_cell.angle_gamma   90.00
#
_symmetry.space_group_name_H-M   'P 1'
#
loop_
_entity.id
_entity.type
_entity.pdbx_description
1 polymer ?
#
loop_
_entity_poly.entity_id
_entity_poly.type
_entity_poly.pdbx_seq_one_letter_code
_entity_poly.pdbx_strand_id
1 'polypeptide(L)'
;MKYRKNYLNSSESMQIMFLTALNNNLHEIINEWGKRKILTNDAITKLSEAKISINEVIQTVFDNLDQKELKKINNKIDNNTICIYDIHQLNQLEKRRIEAESKVYMDYDTFCDFAEEIMDIRCNGCKTSWRECKLYNVLNAHNAPESQFDLCNCKYSYKL
;
A
#
# COMPACT_ATOMS: atom_id res chain seq x y z
N MET A 1 41.87 -9.14 21.47
CA MET A 1 40.91 -8.19 20.85
C MET A 1 39.59 -8.93 20.69
N LYS A 2 38.54 -8.60 21.46
CA LYS A 2 37.23 -9.25 21.31
C LYS A 2 36.60 -8.73 20.01
N TYR A 3 36.33 -9.60 19.04
CA TYR A 3 35.55 -9.24 17.86
C TYR A 3 34.16 -8.77 18.31
N ARG A 4 33.82 -7.51 18.01
CA ARG A 4 32.45 -7.00 18.17
C ARG A 4 31.68 -7.36 16.91
N LYS A 5 30.44 -7.83 17.10
CA LYS A 5 29.50 -8.07 16.02
C LYS A 5 29.13 -6.74 15.36
N ASN A 6 29.30 -6.65 14.05
CA ASN A 6 29.11 -5.44 13.24
C ASN A 6 27.99 -5.57 12.19
N TYR A 7 27.12 -6.57 12.37
CA TYR A 7 25.96 -6.84 11.52
C TYR A 7 24.74 -7.15 12.38
N LEU A 8 23.54 -6.99 11.83
CA LEU A 8 22.29 -7.38 12.48
C LEU A 8 21.67 -8.59 11.77
N ASN A 9 21.18 -9.54 12.53
CA ASN A 9 20.28 -10.57 12.01
C ASN A 9 18.88 -9.98 11.76
N SER A 10 17.96 -10.77 11.21
CA SER A 10 16.62 -10.30 10.86
C SER A 10 15.82 -9.79 12.07
N SER A 11 15.93 -10.46 13.22
CA SER A 11 15.22 -10.09 14.44
C SER A 11 15.76 -8.78 15.02
N GLU A 12 17.09 -8.67 15.13
CA GLU A 12 17.76 -7.46 15.62
C GLU A 12 17.49 -6.25 14.71
N SER A 13 17.49 -6.47 13.39
CA SER A 13 17.10 -5.44 12.43
C SER A 13 15.69 -4.92 12.70
N MET A 14 14.74 -5.82 12.94
CA MET A 14 13.34 -5.47 13.19
C MET A 14 13.17 -4.74 14.54
N GLN A 15 13.91 -5.15 15.57
CA GLN A 15 13.91 -4.48 16.87
C GLN A 15 14.48 -3.06 16.78
N ILE A 16 15.54 -2.85 16.01
CA ILE A 16 16.10 -1.51 15.78
C ILE A 16 15.17 -0.64 14.96
N MET A 17 14.50 -1.19 13.95
CA MET A 17 13.43 -0.49 13.24
C MET A 17 12.30 -0.08 14.19
N PHE A 18 11.88 -0.97 15.09
CA PHE A 18 10.87 -0.69 16.10
C PHE A 18 11.30 0.45 17.04
N LEU A 19 12.52 0.41 17.58
CA LEU A 19 13.04 1.49 18.43
C LEU A 19 13.09 2.83 17.68
N THR A 20 13.49 2.82 16.42
CA THR A 20 13.52 4.02 15.57
C THR A 20 12.13 4.59 15.36
N ALA A 21 11.16 3.75 15.02
CA ALA A 21 9.77 4.18 14.86
C ALA A 21 9.17 4.67 16.18
N LEU A 22 9.43 4.00 17.30
CA LEU A 22 8.99 4.46 18.61
C LEU A 22 9.56 5.85 18.93
N ASN A 23 10.87 6.05 18.68
CA ASN A 23 11.54 7.33 18.92
C ASN A 23 10.93 8.48 18.09
N ASN A 24 10.56 8.19 16.83
CA ASN A 24 9.89 9.15 15.95
C ASN A 24 8.46 9.46 16.45
N ASN A 25 7.69 8.43 16.80
CA ASN A 25 6.32 8.57 17.32
C ASN A 25 6.27 9.28 18.67
N LEU A 26 7.28 9.10 19.54
CA LEU A 26 7.35 9.81 20.82
C LEU A 26 7.33 11.32 20.64
N HIS A 27 7.94 11.84 19.57
CA HIS A 27 7.89 13.26 19.28
C HIS A 27 6.46 13.75 19.01
N GLU A 28 5.70 13.00 18.21
CA GLU A 28 4.29 13.31 17.93
C GLU A 28 3.42 13.18 19.17
N ILE A 29 3.60 12.12 19.97
CA ILE A 29 2.89 11.93 21.23
C ILE A 29 3.12 13.12 22.16
N ILE A 30 4.38 13.48 22.42
CA ILE A 30 4.73 14.60 23.30
C ILE A 30 4.06 15.89 22.82
N ASN A 31 4.17 16.19 21.52
CA ASN A 31 3.65 17.43 20.96
C ASN A 31 2.12 17.46 20.94
N GLU A 32 1.47 16.46 20.35
CA GLU A 32 0.02 16.46 20.13
C GLU A 32 -0.75 16.20 21.43
N TRP A 33 -0.29 15.26 22.26
CA TRP A 33 -0.97 14.96 23.52
C TRP A 33 -0.67 16.03 24.57
N GLY A 34 0.53 16.63 24.52
CA GLY A 34 0.87 17.81 25.32
C GLY A 34 -0.03 19.01 25.01
N LYS A 35 -0.20 19.36 23.72
CA LYS A 35 -1.13 20.42 23.28
C LYS A 35 -2.56 20.18 23.75
N ARG A 36 -3.01 18.92 23.71
CA ARG A 36 -4.36 18.51 24.13
C ARG A 36 -4.50 18.37 25.65
N LYS A 37 -3.44 18.64 26.43
CA LYS A 37 -3.40 18.51 27.89
C LYS A 37 -3.79 17.11 28.40
N ILE A 38 -3.50 16.09 27.60
CA ILE A 38 -3.64 14.68 28.00
C ILE A 38 -2.48 14.29 28.92
N LEU A 39 -1.29 14.86 28.69
CA LEU A 39 -0.09 14.63 29.46
C LEU A 39 0.14 15.76 30.48
N THR A 40 0.62 15.39 31.67
CA THR A 40 1.16 16.37 32.63
C THR A 40 2.54 16.83 32.20
N ASN A 41 3.00 17.98 32.70
CA ASN A 41 4.36 18.47 32.44
C ASN A 41 5.44 17.46 32.88
N ASP A 42 5.23 16.77 34.02
CA ASP A 42 6.11 15.71 34.49
C ASP A 42 6.18 14.52 33.49
N ALA A 43 5.03 14.10 32.94
CA ALA A 43 4.98 13.04 31.94
C ALA A 43 5.69 13.47 30.64
N ILE A 44 5.53 14.73 30.21
CA ILE A 44 6.24 15.28 29.04
C ILE A 44 7.76 15.23 29.24
N THR A 45 8.24 15.63 30.41
CA THR A 45 9.67 15.56 30.76
C THR A 45 10.19 14.13 30.67
N LYS A 46 9.50 13.17 31.33
CA LYS A 46 9.89 11.76 31.33
C LYS A 46 9.91 11.13 29.93
N LEU A 47 8.91 11.46 29.10
CA LEU A 47 8.88 10.98 27.71
C LEU A 47 10.01 11.58 26.87
N SER A 48 10.39 12.84 27.13
CA SER A 48 11.51 13.49 26.46
C SER A 48 12.85 12.85 26.84
N GLU A 49 13.05 12.54 28.12
CA GLU A 49 14.23 11.81 28.62
C GLU A 49 14.31 10.39 28.03
N ALA A 50 13.18 9.68 27.97
CA ALA A 50 13.10 8.38 27.32
C ALA A 50 13.46 8.45 25.83
N LYS A 51 12.97 9.46 25.11
CA LYS A 51 13.30 9.70 23.70
C LYS A 51 14.81 9.87 23.50
N ILE A 52 15.46 10.70 24.32
CA ILE A 52 16.92 10.91 24.26
C ILE A 52 17.65 9.58 24.49
N SER A 53 17.27 8.84 25.55
CA SER A 53 17.90 7.58 25.90
C SER A 53 17.75 6.51 24.80
N ILE A 54 16.57 6.42 24.17
CA ILE A 54 16.33 5.51 23.04
C ILE A 54 17.22 5.89 21.85
N ASN A 55 17.32 7.19 21.55
CA ASN A 55 18.17 7.67 20.46
C ASN A 55 19.65 7.33 20.69
N GLU A 56 20.16 7.49 21.92
CA GLU A 56 21.55 7.12 22.28
C GLU A 56 21.81 5.62 22.08
N VAL A 57 20.84 4.76 22.43
CA VAL A 57 20.94 3.32 22.20
C VAL A 57 20.98 3.01 20.70
N ILE A 58 20.12 3.64 19.89
CA ILE A 58 20.12 3.46 18.43
C ILE A 58 21.47 3.87 17.83
N GLN A 59 21.99 5.04 18.21
CA GLN A 59 23.29 5.52 17.73
C GLN A 59 24.43 4.60 18.13
N THR A 60 24.43 4.13 19.38
CA THR A 60 25.42 3.14 19.84
C THR A 60 25.41 1.88 18.97
N VAL A 61 24.22 1.40 18.57
CA VAL A 61 24.13 0.25 17.67
C VAL A 61 24.68 0.60 16.29
N PHE A 62 24.28 1.74 15.72
CA PHE A 62 24.72 2.19 14.39
C PHE A 62 26.24 2.38 14.31
N ASP A 63 26.85 2.96 15.33
CA ASP A 63 28.30 3.17 15.43
C ASP A 63 29.10 1.86 15.42
N ASN A 64 28.46 0.74 15.79
CA ASN A 64 29.09 -0.59 15.77
C ASN A 64 28.86 -1.35 14.44
N LEU A 65 27.99 -0.87 13.56
CA LEU A 65 27.72 -1.50 12.26
C LEU A 65 28.76 -1.10 11.23
N ASP A 66 29.06 -2.00 10.29
CA ASP A 66 29.78 -1.61 9.10
C ASP A 66 28.90 -0.75 8.16
N GLN A 67 29.53 -0.02 7.24
CA GLN A 67 28.81 0.88 6.32
C GLN A 67 27.77 0.15 5.44
N LYS A 68 28.01 -1.14 5.14
CA LYS A 68 27.13 -1.93 4.27
C LYS A 68 25.84 -2.29 5.01
N GLU A 69 25.97 -2.78 6.24
CA GLU A 69 24.83 -3.11 7.09
C GLU A 69 24.08 -1.85 7.54
N LEU A 70 24.78 -0.75 7.84
CA LEU A 70 24.14 0.53 8.15
C LEU A 70 23.28 1.03 6.98
N LYS A 71 23.80 1.00 5.74
CA LYS A 71 23.03 1.40 4.54
C LYS A 71 21.79 0.53 4.34
N LYS A 72 21.91 -0.78 4.58
CA LYS A 72 20.79 -1.72 4.50
C LYS A 72 19.72 -1.44 5.55
N ILE A 73 20.09 -1.07 6.77
CA ILE A 73 19.15 -0.69 7.82
C ILE A 73 18.49 0.65 7.53
N ASN A 74 19.25 1.68 7.12
CA ASN A 74 18.68 2.98 6.74
C ASN A 74 17.68 2.83 5.59
N ASN A 75 18.02 2.06 4.55
CA ASN A 75 17.07 1.76 3.47
C ASN A 75 15.79 1.08 3.98
N LYS A 76 15.87 0.23 5.02
CA LYS A 76 14.67 -0.36 5.62
C LYS A 76 13.88 0.69 6.41
N ILE A 77 14.53 1.55 7.17
CA ILE A 77 13.87 2.61 7.95
C ILE A 77 13.14 3.59 7.00
N ASP A 78 13.78 4.01 5.91
CA ASP A 78 13.22 4.98 4.98
C ASP A 78 12.04 4.43 4.17
N ASN A 79 12.05 3.12 3.87
CA ASN A 79 11.04 2.48 3.02
C ASN A 79 9.94 1.75 3.81
N ASN A 80 10.00 1.70 5.14
CA ASN A 80 9.00 0.99 5.94
C ASN A 80 8.36 1.92 6.96
N THR A 81 7.03 1.93 6.98
CA THR A 81 6.24 2.52 8.05
C THR A 81 5.87 1.43 9.05
N ILE A 82 6.08 1.68 10.34
CA ILE A 82 5.58 0.81 11.40
C ILE A 82 4.20 1.29 11.82
N CYS A 83 3.19 0.47 11.54
CA CYS A 83 1.81 0.70 11.94
C CYS A 83 1.39 -0.36 12.96
N ILE A 84 0.61 0.05 13.97
CA ILE A 84 -0.06 -0.88 14.87
C ILE A 84 -1.45 -1.10 14.31
N TYR A 85 -1.76 -2.36 13.98
CA TYR A 85 -3.08 -2.76 13.52
C TYR A 85 -3.75 -3.65 14.56
N ASP A 86 -5.03 -3.40 14.82
CA ASP A 86 -5.86 -4.40 15.48
C ASP A 86 -6.21 -5.56 14.52
N ILE A 87 -6.71 -6.67 15.06
CA ILE A 87 -7.05 -7.87 14.27
C ILE A 87 -8.09 -7.55 13.18
N HIS A 88 -9.04 -6.67 13.46
CA HIS A 88 -10.05 -6.30 12.50
C HIS A 88 -9.46 -5.47 11.34
N GLN A 89 -8.56 -4.54 11.62
CA GLN A 89 -7.82 -3.78 10.62
C GLN A 89 -6.92 -4.69 9.76
N LEU A 90 -6.26 -5.67 10.37
CA LEU A 90 -5.48 -6.68 9.63
C LEU A 90 -6.37 -7.46 8.66
N ASN A 91 -7.53 -7.94 9.12
CA ASN A 91 -8.48 -8.66 8.27
C ASN A 91 -8.98 -7.79 7.11
N GLN A 92 -9.19 -6.48 7.33
CA GLN A 92 -9.57 -5.57 6.25
C GLN A 92 -8.44 -5.36 5.23
N LEU A 93 -7.20 -5.22 5.70
CA LEU A 93 -6.04 -5.11 4.80
C LEU A 93 -5.87 -6.37 3.97
N GLU A 94 -6.01 -7.54 4.57
CA GLU A 94 -5.96 -8.81 3.87
C GLU A 94 -7.08 -8.92 2.83
N LYS A 95 -8.31 -8.53 3.17
CA LYS A 95 -9.42 -8.49 2.23
C LYS A 95 -9.13 -7.57 1.05
N ARG A 96 -8.63 -6.36 1.30
CA ARG A 96 -8.24 -5.40 0.25
C ARG A 96 -7.12 -5.95 -0.63
N ARG A 97 -6.15 -6.66 -0.04
CA ARG A 97 -5.07 -7.32 -0.79
C ARG A 97 -5.63 -8.40 -1.71
N ILE A 98 -6.51 -9.26 -1.21
CA ILE A 98 -7.18 -10.30 -2.02
C ILE A 98 -8.03 -9.67 -3.13
N GLU A 99 -8.77 -8.59 -2.82
CA GLU A 99 -9.54 -7.82 -3.82
C GLU A 99 -8.65 -7.14 -4.86
N ALA A 100 -7.41 -6.75 -4.51
CA ALA A 100 -6.45 -6.20 -5.46
C ALA A 100 -5.80 -7.30 -6.31
N GLU A 101 -5.44 -8.43 -5.71
CA GLU A 101 -4.86 -9.60 -6.39
C GLU A 101 -5.86 -10.28 -7.34
N SER A 102 -7.16 -10.11 -7.11
CA SER A 102 -8.24 -10.63 -7.98
C SER A 102 -8.64 -9.66 -9.11
N LYS A 103 -7.98 -8.51 -9.23
CA LYS A 103 -8.22 -7.54 -10.31
C LYS A 103 -7.03 -7.55 -11.28
N VAL A 104 -7.34 -7.59 -12.57
CA VAL A 104 -6.38 -7.30 -13.62
C VAL A 104 -6.41 -5.80 -13.90
N TYR A 105 -5.26 -5.15 -13.82
CA TYR A 105 -5.07 -3.78 -14.27
C TYR A 105 -4.40 -3.82 -15.63
N MET A 106 -5.00 -3.15 -16.60
CA MET A 106 -4.43 -2.95 -17.93
C MET A 106 -4.62 -1.49 -18.32
N ASP A 107 -3.75 -0.96 -19.16
CA ASP A 107 -3.96 0.36 -19.74
C ASP A 107 -5.19 0.37 -20.66
N TYR A 108 -5.73 1.56 -20.88
CA TYR A 108 -6.98 1.73 -21.62
C TYR A 108 -6.85 1.27 -23.08
N ASP A 109 -5.70 1.52 -23.72
CA ASP A 109 -5.47 1.13 -25.11
C ASP A 109 -5.47 -0.40 -25.25
N THR A 110 -4.77 -1.12 -24.36
CA THR A 110 -4.80 -2.58 -24.29
C THR A 110 -6.22 -3.08 -23.97
N PHE A 111 -6.97 -2.40 -23.11
CA PHE A 111 -8.38 -2.75 -22.88
C PHE A 111 -9.22 -2.60 -24.16
N CYS A 112 -9.02 -1.54 -24.92
CA CYS A 112 -9.69 -1.31 -26.20
C CYS A 112 -9.37 -2.42 -27.21
N ASP A 113 -8.10 -2.81 -27.35
CA ASP A 113 -7.69 -3.91 -28.23
C ASP A 113 -8.42 -5.22 -27.85
N PHE A 114 -8.46 -5.56 -26.56
CA PHE A 114 -9.20 -6.74 -26.08
C PHE A 114 -10.71 -6.61 -26.30
N ALA A 115 -11.27 -5.41 -26.11
CA ALA A 115 -12.69 -5.16 -26.29
C ALA A 115 -13.08 -5.34 -27.76
N GLU A 116 -12.28 -4.87 -28.70
CA GLU A 116 -12.48 -5.03 -30.15
C GLU A 116 -12.50 -6.51 -30.54
N GLU A 117 -11.51 -7.31 -30.14
CA GLU A 117 -11.48 -8.74 -30.44
C GLU A 117 -12.73 -9.48 -29.91
N ILE A 118 -13.18 -9.14 -28.70
CA ILE A 118 -14.36 -9.76 -28.10
C ILE A 118 -15.64 -9.29 -28.81
N MET A 119 -15.72 -8.01 -29.17
CA MET A 119 -16.84 -7.44 -29.92
C MET A 119 -16.96 -8.08 -31.30
N ASP A 120 -15.84 -8.40 -31.96
CA ASP A 120 -15.87 -9.08 -33.25
C ASP A 120 -16.51 -10.46 -33.20
N ILE A 121 -16.24 -11.21 -32.12
CA ILE A 121 -16.77 -12.54 -31.93
C ILE A 121 -18.22 -12.52 -31.42
N ARG A 122 -18.57 -11.55 -30.56
CA ARG A 122 -19.82 -11.60 -29.77
C ARG A 122 -20.87 -10.57 -30.18
N CYS A 123 -20.48 -9.48 -30.83
CA CYS A 123 -21.37 -8.38 -31.18
C CYS A 123 -21.74 -8.36 -32.67
N ASN A 124 -20.98 -9.03 -33.55
CA ASN A 124 -21.37 -9.16 -34.95
C ASN A 124 -22.66 -10.00 -35.10
N GLY A 125 -23.72 -9.40 -35.66
CA GLY A 125 -25.02 -10.02 -35.86
C GLY A 125 -25.78 -10.34 -34.56
N CYS A 126 -25.35 -9.78 -33.43
CA CYS A 126 -25.97 -10.04 -32.13
C CYS A 126 -27.42 -9.55 -32.09
N LYS A 127 -28.32 -10.38 -31.56
CA LYS A 127 -29.75 -10.07 -31.40
C LYS A 127 -30.17 -9.88 -29.94
N THR A 128 -29.25 -10.08 -29.01
CA THR A 128 -29.52 -9.95 -27.57
C THR A 128 -29.77 -8.49 -27.22
N SER A 129 -30.76 -8.24 -26.35
CA SER A 129 -31.02 -6.91 -25.79
C SER A 129 -29.87 -6.49 -24.88
N TRP A 130 -29.47 -5.22 -24.96
CA TRP A 130 -28.44 -4.63 -24.09
C TRP A 130 -28.73 -4.82 -22.59
N ARG A 131 -30.00 -4.88 -22.18
CA ARG A 131 -30.42 -5.06 -20.78
C ARG A 131 -29.99 -6.40 -20.18
N GLU A 132 -29.87 -7.42 -21.01
CA GLU A 132 -29.56 -8.80 -20.58
C GLU A 132 -28.12 -9.20 -20.96
N CYS A 133 -27.41 -8.31 -21.66
CA CYS A 133 -26.08 -8.57 -22.16
C CYS A 133 -25.03 -8.26 -21.08
N LYS A 134 -24.38 -9.30 -20.54
CA LYS A 134 -23.27 -9.12 -19.58
C LYS A 134 -22.11 -8.31 -20.16
N LEU A 135 -21.83 -8.47 -21.44
CA LEU A 135 -20.76 -7.75 -22.14
C LEU A 135 -21.07 -6.26 -22.24
N TYR A 136 -22.34 -5.89 -22.45
CA TYR A 136 -22.77 -4.48 -22.48
C TYR A 136 -22.38 -3.75 -21.20
N ASN A 137 -22.59 -4.38 -20.03
CA ASN A 137 -22.26 -3.75 -18.74
C ASN A 137 -20.76 -3.46 -18.61
N VAL A 138 -19.91 -4.40 -19.05
CA VAL A 138 -18.45 -4.24 -18.99
C VAL A 138 -18.00 -3.16 -19.98
N LEU A 139 -18.40 -3.27 -21.24
CA LEU A 139 -18.04 -2.30 -22.28
C LEU A 139 -18.51 -0.88 -21.92
N ASN A 140 -19.73 -0.75 -21.40
CA ASN A 140 -20.29 0.55 -20.99
C ASN A 140 -19.66 1.11 -19.72
N ALA A 141 -19.32 0.28 -18.73
CA ALA A 141 -18.64 0.75 -17.52
C ALA A 141 -17.23 1.28 -17.81
N HIS A 142 -16.61 0.80 -18.88
CA HIS A 142 -15.24 1.15 -19.28
C HIS A 142 -15.17 2.02 -20.53
N ASN A 143 -16.28 2.61 -20.98
CA ASN A 143 -16.34 3.50 -22.16
C ASN A 143 -15.66 2.90 -23.40
N ALA A 144 -15.92 1.62 -23.69
CA ALA A 144 -15.40 1.00 -24.90
C ALA A 144 -15.97 1.66 -26.17
N PRO A 145 -15.26 1.59 -27.31
CA PRO A 145 -15.75 2.15 -28.58
C PRO A 145 -17.11 1.56 -28.99
N GLU A 146 -18.00 2.42 -29.50
CA GLU A 146 -19.32 2.01 -29.99
C GLU A 146 -19.27 1.66 -31.48
N SER A 147 -20.17 0.80 -31.93
CA SER A 147 -20.12 0.26 -33.29
C SER A 147 -20.60 1.21 -34.40
N GLN A 148 -21.31 2.29 -34.06
CA GLN A 148 -21.90 3.26 -35.01
C GLN A 148 -22.99 2.73 -35.97
N PHE A 149 -23.39 1.45 -35.91
CA PHE A 149 -24.46 0.89 -36.75
C PHE A 149 -25.89 1.25 -36.30
N ASP A 150 -26.04 1.96 -35.18
CA ASP A 150 -27.32 2.42 -34.60
C ASP A 150 -28.42 1.34 -34.52
N LEU A 151 -28.03 0.14 -34.07
CA LEU A 151 -28.98 -0.97 -33.93
C LEU A 151 -29.82 -0.81 -32.65
N CYS A 152 -31.14 -0.98 -32.78
CA CYS A 152 -32.09 -0.83 -31.67
C CYS A 152 -31.84 -1.75 -30.47
N ASN A 153 -31.14 -2.88 -30.66
CA ASN A 153 -30.95 -3.87 -29.62
C ASN A 153 -29.71 -3.61 -28.74
N CYS A 154 -28.65 -2.97 -29.25
CA CYS A 154 -27.43 -2.67 -28.49
C CYS A 154 -26.46 -1.77 -29.28
N LYS A 155 -25.91 -0.72 -28.66
CA LYS A 155 -24.96 0.24 -29.28
C LYS A 155 -23.61 -0.35 -29.70
N TYR A 156 -23.21 -1.48 -29.11
CA TYR A 156 -22.00 -2.22 -29.47
C TYR A 156 -22.25 -3.27 -30.56
N SER A 157 -23.52 -3.57 -30.88
CA SER A 157 -23.88 -4.57 -31.88
C SER A 157 -23.73 -3.98 -33.26
N TYR A 158 -23.14 -4.76 -34.17
CA TYR A 158 -23.00 -4.38 -35.56
C TYR A 158 -23.35 -5.52 -36.48
N LYS A 159 -23.43 -5.25 -37.79
CA LYS A 159 -23.64 -6.28 -38.80
C LYS A 159 -22.84 -5.95 -40.04
N LEU A 160 -21.72 -6.66 -40.21
CA LEU A 160 -20.91 -6.66 -41.43
C LEU A 160 -21.47 -7.65 -42.46
#